data_AF-A0A9E4RVM5-F1
#
_entry.id   AF-A0A9E4RVM5-F1
#
_cell.length_a   1.000
_cell.length_b   1.000
_cell.length_c   1.000
_cell.angle_alpha   90.00
_cell.angle_beta   90.00
_cell.angle_gamma   90.00
#
_symmetry.space_group_name_H-M   'P 1'
#
loop_
_entity.id
_entity.type
_entity.pdbx_description
1 polymer ?
#
loop_
_entity_poly.entity_id
_entity_poly.type
_entity_poly.pdbx_seq_one_letter_code
_entity_poly.pdbx_strand_id
1 'polypeptide(L)'
;MRRLLLLTALSVAASACAGLAGEPIEPTVEVIPPSDTPKPTETNTPEPTSTATPVPTATPSLTPLPTATPTATFTKTPLPAGWVEVPDVIGMYYRDARNLIIRSGLNFVYRDVLDLDLPTGTILIQNPFPGSGKPAGGLVFLFRTFQAPPALVNTICYPLRLITTGGRLLYYVDLEQDQMYEIRTDFKYGQTSIFDSQMFLLESFVNSKTDTVDFVAPYTARYVLALGPFSITQRDLDNSNGAVNAGCLYVIPVEA
;
A
#
# COMPACT_ATOMS: atom_id res chain seq x y z
N MET A 1 42.51 -58.70 42.27
CA MET A 1 41.20 -59.06 41.69
C MET A 1 40.87 -57.96 40.67
N ARG A 2 41.21 -57.96 39.38
CA ARG A 2 41.27 -58.95 38.27
C ARG A 2 39.91 -59.53 37.88
N ARG A 3 39.24 -58.83 36.95
CA ARG A 3 38.27 -59.24 35.88
C ARG A 3 37.68 -57.92 35.37
N LEU A 4 38.20 -57.26 34.32
CA LEU A 4 38.26 -57.64 32.90
C LEU A 4 36.94 -58.26 32.41
N LEU A 5 36.04 -57.41 31.91
CA LEU A 5 35.06 -57.80 30.89
C LEU A 5 35.42 -57.02 29.62
N LEU A 6 35.60 -57.79 28.56
CA LEU A 6 36.13 -57.44 27.25
C LEU A 6 35.03 -57.76 26.23
N LEU A 7 34.89 -56.92 25.20
CA LEU A 7 34.28 -57.20 23.88
C LEU A 7 32.75 -57.43 23.84
N THR A 8 32.00 -57.08 22.80
CA THR A 8 32.31 -56.93 21.36
C THR A 8 31.28 -56.02 20.70
N ALA A 9 31.75 -55.23 19.72
CA ALA A 9 30.92 -54.65 18.66
C ALA A 9 30.31 -55.78 17.82
N LEU A 10 29.01 -55.68 17.52
CA LEU A 10 28.33 -56.59 16.60
C LEU A 10 27.85 -55.79 15.38
N SER A 11 28.72 -55.74 14.38
CA SER A 11 28.42 -55.41 13.00
C SER A 11 27.74 -56.62 12.35
N VAL A 12 26.47 -56.47 11.97
CA VAL A 12 25.77 -57.44 11.11
C VAL A 12 25.93 -56.97 9.66
N ALA A 13 26.75 -57.70 8.92
CA ALA A 13 26.74 -57.71 7.47
C ALA A 13 25.73 -58.78 6.99
N ALA A 14 24.72 -58.38 6.24
CA ALA A 14 23.91 -59.24 5.38
C ALA A 14 24.22 -58.77 3.94
N SER A 15 25.13 -59.46 3.25
CA SER A 15 24.89 -60.61 2.37
C SER A 15 23.97 -60.28 1.19
N ALA A 16 24.60 -60.36 0.03
CA ALA A 16 24.09 -60.08 -1.30
C ALA A 16 22.79 -60.84 -1.62
N CYS A 17 21.88 -60.14 -2.28
CA CYS A 17 20.86 -60.77 -3.12
C CYS A 17 21.08 -60.25 -4.55
N ALA A 18 21.59 -61.14 -5.40
CA ALA A 18 21.68 -60.92 -6.83
C ALA A 18 20.27 -60.96 -7.42
N GLY A 19 19.73 -59.81 -7.76
CA GLY A 19 18.53 -59.64 -8.59
C GLY A 19 18.94 -59.02 -9.91
N LEU A 20 19.02 -59.82 -10.96
CA LEU A 20 19.12 -59.39 -12.35
C LEU A 20 17.82 -58.64 -12.71
N ALA A 21 17.83 -57.31 -12.54
CA ALA A 21 16.84 -56.43 -13.15
C ALA A 21 17.50 -55.80 -14.37
N GLY A 22 17.00 -56.17 -15.55
CA GLY A 22 17.45 -55.58 -16.81
C GLY A 22 17.24 -54.07 -16.80
N GLU A 23 18.29 -53.34 -17.19
CA GLU A 23 18.17 -51.92 -17.51
C GLU A 23 17.13 -51.75 -18.63
N PRO A 24 16.15 -50.85 -18.48
CA PRO A 24 15.34 -50.45 -19.61
C PRO A 24 16.25 -49.66 -20.55
N ILE A 25 16.54 -50.25 -21.71
CA ILE A 25 17.01 -49.55 -22.90
C ILE A 25 16.03 -48.40 -23.19
N GLU A 26 16.37 -47.19 -22.76
CA GLU A 26 15.70 -45.98 -23.20
C GLU A 26 15.92 -45.85 -24.72
N PRO A 27 14.86 -45.67 -25.53
CA PRO A 27 15.05 -45.37 -26.93
C PRO A 27 15.72 -44.00 -27.03
N THR A 28 16.92 -43.97 -27.60
CA THR A 28 17.56 -42.73 -28.03
C THR A 28 16.63 -42.06 -29.05
N VAL A 29 15.89 -41.06 -28.62
CA VAL A 29 15.10 -40.21 -29.50
C VAL A 29 16.08 -39.29 -30.21
N GLU A 30 16.38 -39.61 -31.46
CA GLU A 30 17.10 -38.75 -32.38
C GLU A 30 16.30 -37.44 -32.54
N VAL A 31 16.82 -36.35 -31.97
CA VAL A 31 16.22 -35.02 -32.07
C VAL A 31 16.32 -34.57 -33.53
N ILE A 32 15.21 -34.69 -34.26
CA ILE A 32 15.07 -34.11 -35.60
C ILE A 32 15.23 -32.59 -35.46
N PRO A 33 16.15 -31.94 -36.21
CA PRO A 33 16.28 -30.50 -36.18
C PRO A 33 14.96 -29.82 -36.59
N PRO A 34 14.61 -28.64 -36.04
CA PRO A 34 13.39 -27.95 -36.42
C PRO A 34 13.41 -27.66 -37.93
N SER A 35 12.35 -28.08 -38.61
CA SER A 35 12.08 -27.75 -40.00
C SER A 35 11.96 -26.22 -40.12
N ASP A 36 12.75 -25.62 -41.02
CA ASP A 36 12.67 -24.20 -41.37
C ASP A 36 11.25 -23.82 -41.77
N THR A 37 10.55 -23.10 -40.90
CA THR A 37 9.27 -22.47 -41.23
C THR A 37 9.54 -21.42 -42.30
N PRO A 38 8.90 -21.49 -43.50
CA PRO A 38 9.11 -20.49 -44.53
C PRO A 38 8.66 -19.12 -44.02
N LYS A 39 9.60 -18.17 -43.97
CA LYS A 39 9.33 -16.76 -43.71
C LYS A 39 8.36 -16.24 -44.79
N PRO A 40 7.24 -15.57 -44.44
CA PRO A 40 6.33 -15.02 -45.43
C PRO A 40 7.07 -14.03 -46.33
N THR A 41 6.94 -14.21 -47.64
CA THR A 41 7.48 -13.32 -48.66
C THR A 41 6.60 -12.08 -48.71
N GLU A 42 7.18 -10.90 -48.46
CA GLU A 42 6.48 -9.63 -48.65
C GLU A 42 6.14 -9.47 -50.13
N THR A 43 4.84 -9.43 -50.42
CA THR A 43 4.32 -9.12 -51.76
C THR A 43 4.30 -7.61 -51.90
N ASN A 44 5.26 -7.07 -52.65
CA ASN A 44 5.25 -5.66 -53.06
C ASN A 44 4.00 -5.39 -53.89
N THR A 45 3.02 -4.75 -53.27
CA THR A 45 1.83 -4.22 -53.97
C THR A 45 2.25 -2.89 -54.61
N PRO A 46 2.10 -2.71 -55.94
CA PRO A 46 2.47 -1.46 -56.58
C PRO A 46 1.60 -0.32 -56.04
N GLU A 47 2.28 0.72 -55.55
CA GLU A 47 1.66 1.96 -55.07
C GLU A 47 0.96 2.68 -56.24
N PRO A 48 -0.33 3.05 -56.13
CA PRO A 48 -1.03 3.72 -57.21
C PRO A 48 -0.44 5.12 -57.43
N THR A 49 0.09 5.37 -58.63
CA THR A 49 0.54 6.69 -59.06
C THR A 49 -0.65 7.64 -59.12
N SER A 50 -0.76 8.56 -58.16
CA SER A 50 -1.78 9.60 -58.16
C SER A 50 -1.46 10.63 -59.25
N THR A 51 -2.35 10.74 -60.22
CA THR A 51 -2.31 11.80 -61.23
C THR A 51 -2.71 13.11 -60.55
N ALA A 52 -1.84 14.13 -60.61
CA ALA A 52 -2.11 15.44 -60.04
C ALA A 52 -3.22 16.15 -60.85
N THR A 53 -4.41 16.23 -60.28
CA THR A 53 -5.52 17.07 -60.77
C THR A 53 -5.18 18.55 -60.47
N PRO A 54 -5.36 19.49 -61.41
CA PRO A 54 -5.07 20.90 -61.16
C PRO A 54 -5.99 21.46 -60.07
N VAL A 55 -5.39 22.10 -59.08
CA VAL A 55 -6.09 22.76 -57.96
C VAL A 55 -6.71 24.07 -58.48
N PRO A 56 -8.05 24.26 -58.43
CA PRO A 56 -8.63 25.56 -58.72
C PRO A 56 -8.27 26.55 -57.61
N THR A 57 -7.73 27.70 -58.00
CA THR A 57 -7.44 28.82 -57.09
C THR A 57 -8.75 29.33 -56.49
N ALA A 58 -8.97 29.07 -55.20
CA ALA A 58 -10.14 29.56 -54.49
C ALA A 58 -10.06 31.08 -54.29
N THR A 59 -11.06 31.80 -54.78
CA THR A 59 -11.32 33.21 -54.45
C THR A 59 -11.59 33.34 -52.95
N PRO A 60 -10.94 34.26 -52.21
CA PRO A 60 -11.22 34.43 -50.78
C PRO A 60 -12.64 34.96 -50.59
N SER A 61 -13.54 34.10 -50.12
CA SER A 61 -14.85 34.50 -49.62
C SER A 61 -14.68 35.01 -48.20
N LEU A 62 -14.98 36.28 -47.96
CA LEU A 62 -14.99 36.88 -46.62
C LEU A 62 -16.14 36.27 -45.81
N THR A 63 -15.87 35.16 -45.11
CA THR A 63 -16.80 34.58 -44.15
C THR A 63 -17.00 35.57 -43.00
N PRO A 64 -18.24 36.01 -42.69
CA PRO A 64 -18.45 36.87 -41.54
C PRO A 64 -18.02 36.15 -40.27
N LEU A 65 -17.22 36.83 -39.44
CA LEU A 65 -16.79 36.36 -38.13
C LEU A 65 -18.05 36.04 -37.30
N PRO A 66 -18.18 34.84 -36.69
CA PRO A 66 -19.31 34.55 -35.84
C PRO A 66 -19.38 35.58 -34.71
N THR A 67 -20.53 36.24 -34.59
CA THR A 67 -20.83 37.14 -33.47
C THR A 67 -20.67 36.34 -32.18
N ALA A 68 -19.78 36.79 -31.28
CA ALA A 68 -19.56 36.13 -30.00
C ALA A 68 -20.90 35.95 -29.26
N THR A 69 -21.34 34.71 -29.10
CA THR A 69 -22.48 34.39 -28.25
C THR A 69 -22.14 34.87 -26.83
N PRO A 70 -22.94 35.74 -26.19
CA PRO A 70 -22.66 36.18 -24.84
C PRO A 70 -22.58 34.94 -23.93
N THR A 71 -21.41 34.73 -23.32
CA THR A 71 -21.23 33.71 -22.29
C THR A 71 -22.16 34.05 -21.14
N ALA A 72 -23.11 33.17 -20.83
CA ALA A 72 -24.00 33.37 -19.69
C ALA A 72 -23.17 33.48 -18.41
N THR A 73 -23.16 34.66 -17.80
CA THR A 73 -22.56 34.87 -16.48
C THR A 73 -23.47 34.23 -15.45
N PHE A 74 -23.07 33.09 -14.87
CA PHE A 74 -23.79 32.50 -13.76
C PHE A 74 -23.66 33.42 -12.53
N THR A 75 -24.67 34.23 -12.29
CA THR A 75 -24.75 35.05 -11.08
C THR A 75 -24.99 34.12 -9.89
N LYS A 76 -24.02 34.08 -8.97
CA LYS A 76 -24.10 33.27 -7.75
C LYS A 76 -25.37 33.61 -6.97
N THR A 77 -26.26 32.63 -6.81
CA THR A 77 -27.48 32.81 -6.00
C THR A 77 -27.07 33.15 -4.56
N PRO A 78 -27.57 34.25 -3.99
CA PRO A 78 -27.24 34.63 -2.63
C PRO A 78 -27.69 33.53 -1.65
N LEU A 79 -26.81 33.19 -0.72
CA LEU A 79 -27.08 32.21 0.34
C LEU A 79 -28.18 32.73 1.28
N PRO A 80 -29.02 31.85 1.86
CA PRO A 80 -29.98 32.25 2.88
C PRO A 80 -29.29 32.92 4.09
N ALA A 81 -30.00 33.78 4.80
CA ALA A 81 -29.48 34.37 6.02
C ALA A 81 -29.07 33.29 7.04
N GLY A 82 -27.91 33.46 7.68
CA GLY A 82 -27.34 32.48 8.62
C GLY A 82 -26.65 31.29 7.96
N TRP A 83 -26.51 31.28 6.64
CA TRP A 83 -25.69 30.32 5.92
C TRP A 83 -24.33 30.92 5.57
N VAL A 84 -23.33 30.04 5.54
CA VAL A 84 -21.96 30.33 5.15
C VAL A 84 -21.62 29.44 3.97
N GLU A 85 -20.87 30.00 3.04
CA GLU A 85 -20.23 29.24 1.98
C GLU A 85 -19.14 28.32 2.53
N VAL A 86 -19.10 27.10 2.02
CA VAL A 86 -18.09 26.11 2.38
C VAL A 86 -16.81 26.42 1.61
N PRO A 87 -15.68 26.70 2.30
CA PRO A 87 -14.43 27.02 1.63
C PRO A 87 -13.85 25.80 0.93
N ASP A 88 -13.11 26.01 -0.16
CA ASP A 88 -12.29 24.97 -0.76
C ASP A 88 -11.07 24.71 0.11
N VAL A 89 -10.91 23.48 0.58
CA VAL A 89 -9.73 23.06 1.33
C VAL A 89 -9.02 21.87 0.73
N ILE A 90 -9.46 21.38 -0.44
CA ILE A 90 -8.83 20.24 -1.10
C ILE A 90 -7.40 20.63 -1.50
N GLY A 91 -6.44 19.76 -1.23
CA GLY A 91 -5.01 20.02 -1.45
C GLY A 91 -4.34 20.90 -0.39
N MET A 92 -5.09 21.48 0.54
CA MET A 92 -4.50 22.23 1.66
C MET A 92 -3.95 21.29 2.74
N TYR A 93 -2.93 21.74 3.47
CA TYR A 93 -2.54 21.08 4.72
C TYR A 93 -3.62 21.24 5.79
N TYR A 94 -3.80 20.19 6.60
CA TYR A 94 -4.82 20.06 7.63
C TYR A 94 -4.86 21.27 8.57
N ARG A 95 -3.69 21.79 8.97
CA ARG A 95 -3.59 22.97 9.83
C ARG A 95 -4.28 24.19 9.21
N ASP A 96 -4.03 24.43 7.92
CA ASP A 96 -4.52 25.62 7.23
C ASP A 96 -5.99 25.44 6.84
N ALA A 97 -6.38 24.24 6.42
CA ALA A 97 -7.78 23.84 6.19
C ALA A 97 -8.64 24.02 7.45
N ARG A 98 -8.16 23.53 8.60
CA ARG A 98 -8.80 23.72 9.92
C ARG A 98 -9.06 25.19 10.20
N ASN A 99 -8.03 26.02 10.04
CA ASN A 99 -8.13 27.44 10.34
C ASN A 99 -9.12 28.14 9.41
N LEU A 100 -9.14 27.78 8.12
CA LEU A 100 -10.05 28.37 7.14
C LEU A 100 -11.51 28.00 7.43
N ILE A 101 -11.80 26.72 7.72
CA ILE A 101 -13.17 26.25 8.03
C ILE A 101 -13.70 26.91 9.30
N ILE A 102 -12.91 26.92 10.39
CA ILE A 102 -13.33 27.53 11.66
C ILE A 102 -13.57 29.03 11.50
N ARG A 103 -12.68 29.75 10.79
CA ARG A 103 -12.84 31.19 10.52
C ARG A 103 -14.05 31.49 9.66
N SER A 104 -14.45 30.56 8.80
CA SER A 104 -15.70 30.63 8.03
C SER A 104 -16.94 30.37 8.90
N GLY A 105 -16.79 30.11 10.20
CA GLY A 105 -17.92 29.84 11.10
C GLY A 105 -18.51 28.44 10.89
N LEU A 106 -17.74 27.51 10.34
CA LEU A 106 -18.12 26.11 10.16
C LEU A 106 -17.36 25.21 11.13
N ASN A 107 -17.91 24.03 11.38
CA ASN A 107 -17.26 22.95 12.12
C ASN A 107 -16.84 21.85 11.13
N PHE A 108 -16.00 20.92 11.59
CA PHE A 108 -15.62 19.78 10.77
C PHE A 108 -15.33 18.54 11.59
N VAL A 109 -15.41 17.40 10.91
CA VAL A 109 -14.84 16.13 11.35
C VAL A 109 -13.97 15.61 10.23
N TYR A 110 -12.97 14.81 10.57
CA TYR A 110 -12.10 14.23 9.57
C TYR A 110 -11.94 12.72 9.74
N ARG A 111 -11.51 12.08 8.66
CA ARG A 111 -11.04 10.71 8.60
C ARG A 111 -9.65 10.69 7.99
N ASP A 112 -8.82 9.78 8.48
CA ASP A 112 -7.50 9.50 7.94
C ASP A 112 -7.63 8.48 6.80
N VAL A 113 -6.93 8.75 5.70
CA VAL A 113 -6.75 7.83 4.58
C VAL A 113 -5.27 7.55 4.46
N LEU A 114 -4.89 6.27 4.58
CA LEU A 114 -3.52 5.86 4.37
C LEU A 114 -3.19 5.98 2.88
N ASP A 115 -2.25 6.85 2.56
CA ASP A 115 -1.72 7.06 1.21
C ASP A 115 -0.24 7.41 1.36
N LEU A 116 0.63 6.53 0.85
CA LEU A 116 2.09 6.65 1.03
C LEU A 116 2.73 7.56 -0.04
N ASP A 117 2.00 7.89 -1.11
CA ASP A 117 2.48 8.67 -2.24
C ASP A 117 2.17 10.17 -2.10
N LEU A 118 1.23 10.51 -1.21
CA LEU A 118 0.80 11.89 -0.98
C LEU A 118 1.40 12.49 0.30
N PRO A 119 1.68 13.82 0.33
CA PRO A 119 2.22 14.46 1.52
C PRO A 119 1.28 14.31 2.71
N THR A 120 1.82 13.86 3.85
CA THR A 120 1.03 13.64 5.08
C THR A 120 0.28 14.89 5.53
N GLY A 121 -0.96 14.69 6.00
CA GLY A 121 -1.82 15.75 6.50
C GLY A 121 -2.45 16.65 5.44
N THR A 122 -2.40 16.30 4.17
CA THR A 122 -3.07 17.02 3.07
C THR A 122 -4.53 16.58 2.96
N ILE A 123 -5.47 17.51 2.72
CA ILE A 123 -6.88 17.16 2.49
C ILE A 123 -7.06 16.61 1.07
N LEU A 124 -7.60 15.40 0.96
CA LEU A 124 -7.89 14.75 -0.33
C LEU A 124 -9.32 15.00 -0.79
N ILE A 125 -10.25 14.86 0.15
CA ILE A 125 -11.67 14.89 -0.15
C ILE A 125 -12.36 15.75 0.89
N GLN A 126 -13.29 16.56 0.41
CA GLN A 126 -14.17 17.37 1.22
C GLN A 126 -15.63 17.07 0.84
N ASN A 127 -16.50 17.04 1.84
CA ASN A 127 -17.94 16.97 1.65
C ASN A 127 -18.65 17.87 2.68
N PRO A 128 -19.50 18.82 2.27
CA PRO A 128 -19.96 19.12 0.90
C PRO A 128 -18.87 19.75 0.03
N PHE A 129 -19.12 19.86 -1.28
CA PHE A 129 -18.19 20.44 -2.24
C PHE A 129 -17.95 21.94 -1.98
N PRO A 130 -16.80 22.48 -2.39
CA PRO A 130 -16.49 23.91 -2.25
C PRO A 130 -17.52 24.83 -2.88
N GLY A 131 -17.78 25.98 -2.27
CA GLY A 131 -18.74 26.98 -2.76
C GLY A 131 -20.21 26.64 -2.49
N SER A 132 -20.50 25.45 -1.96
CA SER A 132 -21.83 25.09 -1.47
C SER A 132 -22.19 25.87 -0.20
N GLY A 133 -23.48 25.94 0.13
CA GLY A 133 -23.97 26.55 1.35
C GLY A 133 -24.11 25.57 2.51
N LYS A 134 -23.74 26.00 3.72
CA LYS A 134 -24.09 25.33 4.98
C LYS A 134 -24.62 26.33 6.00
N PRO A 135 -25.55 25.94 6.89
CA PRO A 135 -25.86 26.75 8.07
C PRO A 135 -24.58 27.04 8.86
N ALA A 136 -24.48 28.22 9.47
CA ALA A 136 -23.40 28.54 10.38
C ALA A 136 -23.29 27.48 11.50
N GLY A 137 -22.07 27.07 11.83
CA GLY A 137 -21.76 25.95 12.72
C GLY A 137 -21.96 24.57 12.10
N GLY A 138 -22.36 24.48 10.83
CA GLY A 138 -22.54 23.22 10.11
C GLY A 138 -21.24 22.43 9.96
N LEU A 139 -21.37 21.10 9.84
CA LEU A 139 -20.23 20.19 9.70
C LEU A 139 -19.79 20.02 8.25
N VAL A 140 -18.47 20.06 8.06
CA VAL A 140 -17.75 19.64 6.85
C VAL A 140 -17.00 18.35 7.16
N PHE A 141 -17.13 17.36 6.30
CA PHE A 141 -16.38 16.10 6.39
C PHE A 141 -15.12 16.22 5.54
N LEU A 142 -13.98 15.89 6.13
CA LEU A 142 -12.67 15.90 5.45
C LEU A 142 -12.06 14.50 5.46
N PHE A 143 -11.40 14.15 4.37
CA PHE A 143 -10.47 13.03 4.32
C PHE A 143 -9.09 13.63 4.18
N ARG A 144 -8.21 13.32 5.12
CA ARG A 144 -6.82 13.77 5.09
C ARG A 144 -5.89 12.59 4.86
N THR A 145 -4.80 12.81 4.13
CA THR A 145 -3.73 11.83 4.02
C THR A 145 -3.13 11.59 5.40
N PHE A 146 -2.92 10.33 5.69
CA PHE A 146 -2.21 9.87 6.86
C PHE A 146 -1.02 9.05 6.38
N GLN A 147 0.16 9.41 6.88
CA GLN A 147 1.32 8.56 6.78
C GLN A 147 1.58 7.96 8.15
N ALA A 148 1.71 6.63 8.20
CA ALA A 148 2.17 5.95 9.39
C ALA A 148 3.55 6.49 9.82
N PRO A 149 3.89 6.56 11.11
CA PRO A 149 5.26 6.85 11.53
C PRO A 149 6.24 5.74 11.07
N PRO A 150 7.51 6.07 10.82
CA PRO A 150 8.54 5.07 10.54
C PRO A 150 8.83 4.22 11.77
N ALA A 151 8.93 2.91 11.59
CA ALA A 151 9.74 2.03 12.42
C ALA A 151 11.11 1.89 11.74
N LEU A 152 12.20 1.98 12.51
CA LEU A 152 13.54 1.73 11.98
C LEU A 152 13.85 0.24 12.10
N VAL A 153 14.68 -0.21 11.16
CA VAL A 153 15.27 -1.55 11.16
C VAL A 153 16.47 -1.55 12.10
N ASN A 154 16.29 -2.04 13.32
CA ASN A 154 17.31 -2.19 14.34
C ASN A 154 16.77 -2.96 15.56
N THR A 155 17.57 -3.06 16.62
CA THR A 155 17.19 -3.67 17.90
C THR A 155 16.52 -2.70 18.89
N ILE A 156 16.23 -1.47 18.47
CA ILE A 156 15.67 -0.42 19.33
C ILE A 156 14.14 -0.58 19.41
N CYS A 157 13.60 -0.43 20.62
CA CYS A 157 12.16 -0.43 20.86
C CYS A 157 11.50 0.78 20.19
N TYR A 158 10.51 0.53 19.33
CA TYR A 158 9.52 1.52 18.94
C TYR A 158 8.39 1.54 19.97
N PRO A 159 8.30 2.56 20.83
CA PRO A 159 7.29 2.58 21.88
C PRO A 159 5.89 2.70 21.27
N LEU A 160 5.04 1.76 21.63
CA LEU A 160 3.64 1.69 21.22
C LEU A 160 2.79 2.47 22.22
N ARG A 161 2.02 3.43 21.72
CA ARG A 161 1.14 4.26 22.56
C ARG A 161 -0.27 4.28 22.01
N LEU A 162 -1.23 3.93 22.85
CA LEU A 162 -2.66 4.00 22.54
C LEU A 162 -3.20 5.35 23.02
N ILE A 163 -3.65 6.16 22.08
CA ILE A 163 -4.20 7.51 22.34
C ILE A 163 -5.70 7.59 22.03
N THR A 164 -6.30 6.48 21.60
CA THR A 164 -7.72 6.32 21.33
C THR A 164 -8.24 5.08 22.05
N THR A 165 -9.57 4.95 22.19
CA THR A 165 -10.19 3.78 22.83
C THR A 165 -10.24 2.55 21.93
N GLY A 166 -9.96 2.71 20.64
CA GLY A 166 -9.84 1.60 19.71
C GLY A 166 -9.21 2.02 18.39
N GLY A 167 -8.81 1.02 17.62
CA GLY A 167 -8.20 1.21 16.31
C GLY A 167 -7.11 0.18 16.00
N ARG A 168 -6.19 0.58 15.11
CA ARG A 168 -4.95 -0.14 14.81
C ARG A 168 -3.81 0.86 14.89
N LEU A 169 -2.66 0.42 15.38
CA LEU A 169 -1.42 1.19 15.21
C LEU A 169 -0.84 0.81 13.85
N LEU A 170 -0.41 1.81 13.09
CA LEU A 170 0.23 1.63 11.79
C LEU A 170 1.64 2.19 11.87
N TYR A 171 2.60 1.45 11.32
CA TYR A 171 3.98 1.89 11.11
C TYR A 171 4.38 1.53 9.68
N TYR A 172 5.21 2.35 9.05
CA TYR A 172 5.91 1.88 7.85
C TYR A 172 7.34 1.51 8.18
N VAL A 173 7.90 0.58 7.41
CA VAL A 173 9.30 0.19 7.50
C VAL A 173 9.83 -0.08 6.10
N ASP A 174 11.04 0.40 5.82
CA ASP A 174 11.71 0.14 4.56
C ASP A 174 12.59 -1.13 4.73
N LEU A 175 12.32 -2.17 3.94
CA LEU A 175 12.98 -3.48 4.02
C LEU A 175 13.69 -3.81 2.70
N GLU A 176 14.74 -4.61 2.77
CA GLU A 176 15.56 -5.03 1.63
C GLU A 176 15.13 -6.41 1.12
N GLN A 177 15.15 -6.58 -0.21
CA GLN A 177 14.80 -7.83 -0.86
C GLN A 177 15.64 -9.02 -0.33
N ASP A 178 14.98 -10.17 -0.17
CA ASP A 178 15.56 -11.45 0.24
C ASP A 178 16.24 -11.43 1.62
N GLN A 179 16.16 -10.31 2.35
CA GLN A 179 16.62 -10.20 3.72
C GLN A 179 15.54 -10.70 4.68
N MET A 180 15.95 -11.51 5.66
CA MET A 180 15.10 -11.98 6.74
C MET A 180 15.08 -10.97 7.89
N TYR A 181 13.89 -10.73 8.42
CA TYR A 181 13.64 -9.86 9.55
C TYR A 181 12.82 -10.56 10.62
N GLU A 182 13.24 -10.48 11.88
CA GLU A 182 12.41 -10.82 13.04
C GLU A 182 11.52 -9.60 13.36
N ILE A 183 10.21 -9.74 13.13
CA ILE A 183 9.21 -8.74 13.51
C ILE A 183 8.63 -9.14 14.85
N ARG A 184 9.03 -8.43 15.91
CA ARG A 184 8.65 -8.76 17.29
C ARG A 184 7.88 -7.64 17.97
N THR A 185 6.87 -7.98 18.76
CA THR A 185 6.13 -7.04 19.60
C THR A 185 5.55 -7.70 20.85
N ASP A 186 5.52 -6.97 21.96
CA ASP A 186 4.80 -7.30 23.20
C ASP A 186 3.36 -6.72 23.20
N PHE A 187 2.89 -6.21 22.05
CA PHE A 187 1.57 -5.61 21.89
C PHE A 187 0.46 -6.65 22.01
N LYS A 188 -0.26 -6.67 23.13
CA LYS A 188 -1.14 -7.79 23.48
C LYS A 188 -2.47 -7.87 22.71
N TYR A 189 -2.81 -6.88 21.90
CA TYR A 189 -4.13 -6.77 21.28
C TYR A 189 -4.15 -7.29 19.85
N GLY A 190 -5.17 -8.08 19.52
CA GLY A 190 -5.46 -8.52 18.15
C GLY A 190 -4.31 -9.30 17.51
N GLN A 191 -3.97 -8.92 16.29
CA GLN A 191 -2.88 -9.51 15.51
C GLN A 191 -1.95 -8.43 14.99
N THR A 192 -0.71 -8.80 14.73
CA THR A 192 0.23 -7.98 13.97
C THR A 192 0.23 -8.50 12.54
N SER A 193 0.15 -7.59 11.58
CA SER A 193 0.05 -7.92 10.16
C SER A 193 1.01 -7.06 9.35
N ILE A 194 1.64 -7.69 8.37
CA ILE A 194 2.62 -7.09 7.46
C ILE A 194 1.94 -6.99 6.10
N PHE A 195 1.90 -5.78 5.56
CA PHE A 195 1.36 -5.48 4.24
C PHE A 195 2.42 -4.89 3.33
N ASP A 196 2.23 -5.06 2.03
CA ASP A 196 2.97 -4.27 1.06
C ASP A 196 2.46 -2.83 0.94
N SER A 197 3.11 -2.05 0.07
CA SER A 197 2.72 -0.67 -0.25
C SER A 197 1.31 -0.53 -0.84
N GLN A 198 0.75 -1.60 -1.41
CA GLN A 198 -0.61 -1.63 -1.95
C GLN A 198 -1.64 -2.17 -0.94
N MET A 199 -1.23 -2.38 0.32
CA MET A 199 -2.03 -2.93 1.41
C MET A 199 -2.52 -4.37 1.16
N PHE A 200 -1.81 -5.15 0.35
CA PHE A 200 -1.99 -6.60 0.32
C PHE A 200 -1.32 -7.25 1.53
N LEU A 201 -2.05 -8.13 2.20
CA LEU A 201 -1.55 -8.86 3.37
C LEU A 201 -0.51 -9.88 2.92
N LEU A 202 0.69 -9.80 3.49
CA LEU A 202 1.79 -10.72 3.21
C LEU A 202 1.94 -11.76 4.31
N GLU A 203 1.91 -11.32 5.57
CA GLU A 203 2.13 -12.20 6.73
C GLU A 203 1.42 -11.65 7.97
N SER A 204 1.10 -12.51 8.93
CA SER A 204 0.53 -12.07 10.21
C SER A 204 0.71 -13.07 11.33
N PHE A 205 0.69 -12.57 12.57
CA PHE A 205 0.66 -13.41 13.75
C PHE A 205 -0.29 -12.88 14.81
N VAL A 206 -0.90 -13.80 15.57
CA VAL A 206 -1.83 -13.47 16.64
C VAL A 206 -1.03 -13.15 17.91
N ASN A 207 -1.15 -11.93 18.40
CA ASN A 207 -0.32 -11.40 19.47
C ASN A 207 -0.56 -12.08 20.84
N SER A 208 -1.67 -12.81 21.00
CA SER A 208 -1.92 -13.61 22.21
C SER A 208 -1.31 -15.01 22.15
N LYS A 209 -0.77 -15.42 21.00
CA LYS A 209 -0.19 -16.75 20.77
C LYS A 209 1.33 -16.71 20.58
N THR A 210 1.80 -15.71 19.87
CA THR A 210 3.23 -15.45 19.63
C THR A 210 3.44 -13.95 19.57
N ASP A 211 4.63 -13.53 19.97
CA ASP A 211 5.05 -12.13 19.99
C ASP A 211 5.94 -11.82 18.78
N THR A 212 6.22 -12.80 17.91
CA THR A 212 7.17 -12.65 16.79
C THR A 212 6.78 -13.44 15.55
N VAL A 213 7.27 -12.99 14.40
CA VAL A 213 7.30 -13.70 13.12
C VAL A 213 8.60 -13.39 12.37
N ASP A 214 9.18 -14.40 11.74
CA ASP A 214 10.29 -14.22 10.78
C ASP A 214 9.71 -13.94 9.40
N PHE A 215 10.09 -12.81 8.83
CA PHE A 215 9.58 -12.32 7.55
C PHE A 215 10.73 -12.10 6.57
N VAL A 216 10.66 -12.75 5.41
CA VAL A 216 11.59 -12.51 4.30
C VAL A 216 10.94 -11.55 3.32
N ALA A 217 11.53 -10.37 3.13
CA ALA A 217 10.94 -9.36 2.26
C ALA A 217 11.08 -9.76 0.78
N PRO A 218 9.97 -9.88 0.02
CA PRO A 218 10.00 -10.34 -1.37
C PRO A 218 10.66 -9.33 -2.34
N TYR A 219 10.76 -8.06 -1.95
CA TYR A 219 11.37 -6.99 -2.74
C TYR A 219 11.79 -5.83 -1.84
N THR A 220 12.75 -5.01 -2.31
CA THR A 220 13.18 -3.81 -1.59
C THR A 220 12.10 -2.74 -1.72
N ALA A 221 11.36 -2.49 -0.65
CA ALA A 221 10.26 -1.53 -0.64
C ALA A 221 9.87 -1.09 0.77
N ARG A 222 8.89 -0.19 0.81
CA ARG A 222 8.16 0.17 2.01
C ARG A 222 7.03 -0.82 2.28
N TYR A 223 7.01 -1.33 3.50
CA TYR A 223 5.98 -2.19 4.05
C TYR A 223 5.21 -1.49 5.15
N VAL A 224 3.99 -1.95 5.41
CA VAL A 224 3.14 -1.43 6.50
C VAL A 224 2.95 -2.51 7.57
N LEU A 225 3.32 -2.18 8.79
CA LEU A 225 3.06 -2.98 9.97
C LEU A 225 1.80 -2.47 10.65
N ALA A 226 0.77 -3.30 10.76
CA ALA A 226 -0.47 -2.98 11.45
C ALA A 226 -0.66 -3.83 12.69
N LEU A 227 -0.71 -3.20 13.87
CA LEU A 227 -0.89 -3.86 15.15
C LEU A 227 -2.34 -3.62 15.64
N GLY A 228 -3.06 -4.71 15.91
CA GLY A 228 -4.43 -4.68 16.43
C GLY A 228 -5.43 -5.55 15.66
N PRO A 229 -6.73 -5.30 15.79
CA PRO A 229 -7.34 -4.15 16.44
C PRO A 229 -7.13 -4.18 17.96
N PHE A 230 -7.09 -3.00 18.58
CA PHE A 230 -7.14 -2.84 20.03
C PHE A 230 -8.45 -2.20 20.47
N SER A 231 -8.81 -2.44 21.72
CA SER A 231 -9.93 -1.81 22.40
C SER A 231 -9.56 -1.62 23.87
N ILE A 232 -9.57 -0.38 24.34
CA ILE A 232 -9.33 0.01 25.72
C ILE A 232 -10.45 0.93 26.20
N THR A 233 -10.62 1.06 27.51
CA THR A 233 -11.67 1.93 28.06
C THR A 233 -11.23 3.39 28.08
N GLN A 234 -12.18 4.32 28.07
CA GLN A 234 -11.86 5.74 28.27
C GLN A 234 -11.16 5.96 29.62
N ARG A 235 -11.52 5.19 30.64
CA ARG A 235 -10.87 5.22 31.96
C ARG A 235 -9.38 4.89 31.87
N ASP A 236 -8.98 3.93 31.03
CA ASP A 236 -7.57 3.55 30.87
C ASP A 236 -6.74 4.70 30.26
N LEU A 237 -7.32 5.41 29.28
CA LEU A 237 -6.72 6.61 28.70
C LEU A 237 -6.60 7.74 29.75
N ASP A 238 -7.69 8.01 30.46
CA ASP A 238 -7.75 9.08 31.47
C ASP A 238 -6.71 8.83 32.58
N ASN A 239 -6.57 7.58 33.02
CA ASN A 239 -5.58 7.16 34.01
C ASN A 239 -4.13 7.21 33.50
N SER A 240 -3.93 7.31 32.18
CA SER A 240 -2.61 7.30 31.54
C SER A 240 -2.25 8.66 30.91
N ASN A 241 -2.82 9.75 31.41
CA ASN A 241 -2.63 11.11 30.88
C ASN A 241 -2.91 11.20 29.36
N GLY A 242 -3.94 10.48 28.90
CA GLY A 242 -4.36 10.45 27.50
C GLY A 242 -3.57 9.51 26.60
N ALA A 243 -2.62 8.72 27.13
CA ALA A 243 -1.82 7.81 26.33
C ALA A 243 -1.35 6.57 27.10
N VAL A 244 -1.97 5.43 26.83
CA VAL A 244 -1.61 4.13 27.45
C VAL A 244 -0.35 3.59 26.76
N ASN A 245 0.64 3.17 27.55
CA ASN A 245 1.80 2.42 27.05
C ASN A 245 1.36 1.00 26.70
N ALA A 246 1.57 0.59 25.44
CA ALA A 246 1.19 -0.72 24.94
C ALA A 246 2.39 -1.55 24.46
N GLY A 247 3.59 -1.19 24.90
CA GLY A 247 4.79 -1.97 24.68
C GLY A 247 5.73 -1.41 23.60
N CYS A 248 6.39 -2.30 22.89
CA CYS A 248 7.42 -2.10 21.89
C CYS A 248 7.10 -2.88 20.61
N LEU A 249 7.43 -2.27 19.48
CA LEU A 249 7.63 -2.93 18.20
C LEU A 249 9.14 -2.97 17.89
N TYR A 250 9.61 -4.09 17.35
CA TYR A 250 10.97 -4.29 16.90
C TYR A 250 10.96 -4.85 15.48
N VAL A 251 11.86 -4.35 14.64
CA VAL A 251 12.11 -4.85 13.28
C VAL A 251 13.60 -5.13 13.17
N ILE A 252 13.98 -6.39 13.37
CA ILE A 252 15.38 -6.77 13.57
C ILE A 252 15.86 -7.51 12.33
N PRO A 253 16.90 -7.04 11.63
CA PRO A 253 17.49 -7.83 10.55
C PRO A 253 18.15 -9.07 11.14
N VAL A 254 17.83 -10.24 10.61
CA VAL A 254 18.51 -11.49 10.97
C VAL A 254 19.78 -11.56 10.13
N GLU A 255 20.94 -11.59 10.78
CA GLU A 255 22.21 -11.79 10.07
C GLU A 255 22.18 -13.17 9.38
N ALA A 256 22.55 -13.18 8.09
CA ALA A 256 22.64 -14.39 7.27
C ALA A 256 23.88 -15.23 7.59
#